data_AF-A0A955NNT2-F1
#
_entry.id   AF-A0A955NNT2-F1
#
_cell.length_a   1.000
_cell.length_b   1.000
_cell.length_c   1.000
_cell.angle_alpha   90.00
_cell.angle_beta   90.00
_cell.angle_gamma   90.00
#
_symmetry.space_group_name_H-M   'P 1'
#
loop_
_entity.id
_entity.type
_entity.pdbx_description
1 polymer ?
#
loop_
_entity_poly.entity_id
_entity_poly.type
_entity_poly.pdbx_seq_one_letter_code
_entity_poly.pdbx_strand_id
1 'polypeptide(L)'
;NPFDLIANSLLGVVCFLFFLALRLVIPPSMMGRLQYPDPEARLFYLFLMGVGFILFPWGASLWGRPAVDRILSLAGLTPGQESSCSTKPNQGWGAVMTAILAHFFLFLFVPRFAHDTLAYHLVIPKTILNFGGFEPNSNLFFNMPHNWELLYTLPLWGGGPTAVKIFSFQHSVLVLITLFSFGRSQWGSTMGFLLAFLYLTGPTIQDHLQLAKVENSLSFMVLYTTLAFLKWRENEDTRWMILFGLLGGWLMGCKYTMWGLSGVFFLAALGVILKNRGLNGGARMALLLGAVWTVPVLPWLVKNFWFTGNPVYPNLFSLFGGANWSETLDRQLRHQYFQFFWEEHSGLLNQLKAVLLSPWDLIAAKHLRGRFSFLV
;
A
#
# COMPACT_ATOMS: atom_id res chain seq x y z
N ASN A 1 -12.49 11.54 -15.15
CA ASN A 1 -13.14 10.34 -14.58
C ASN A 1 -12.18 9.73 -13.53
N PRO A 2 -12.64 9.14 -12.39
CA PRO A 2 -11.74 8.59 -11.35
C PRO A 2 -10.71 7.59 -11.87
N PHE A 3 -11.04 6.87 -12.95
CA PHE A 3 -10.14 5.93 -13.61
C PHE A 3 -8.99 6.60 -14.38
N ASP A 4 -9.14 7.86 -14.78
CA ASP A 4 -8.07 8.64 -15.42
C ASP A 4 -7.04 9.12 -14.38
N LEU A 5 -7.52 9.48 -13.18
CA LEU A 5 -6.66 9.82 -12.05
C LEU A 5 -5.85 8.59 -11.60
N ILE A 6 -6.47 7.42 -11.64
CA ILE A 6 -5.82 6.13 -11.35
C ILE A 6 -4.74 5.83 -12.39
N ALA A 7 -5.05 5.92 -13.69
CA ALA A 7 -4.08 5.68 -14.76
C ALA A 7 -2.86 6.62 -14.70
N ASN A 8 -3.07 7.91 -14.41
CA ASN A 8 -1.98 8.89 -14.29
C ASN A 8 -1.13 8.71 -13.02
N SER A 9 -1.76 8.34 -11.90
CA SER A 9 -1.04 8.01 -10.66
C SER A 9 -0.23 6.73 -10.79
N LEU A 10 -0.76 5.76 -11.55
CA LEU A 10 -0.11 4.49 -11.85
C LEU A 10 1.05 4.61 -12.84
N LEU A 11 0.99 5.53 -13.80
CA LEU A 11 2.16 5.85 -14.63
C LEU A 11 3.29 6.41 -13.75
N GLY A 12 2.96 7.21 -12.73
CA GLY A 12 3.92 7.64 -11.71
C GLY A 12 4.51 6.49 -10.91
N VAL A 13 3.67 5.55 -10.44
CA VAL A 13 4.12 4.35 -9.71
C VAL A 13 4.93 3.42 -10.60
N VAL A 14 4.53 3.17 -11.85
CA VAL A 14 5.25 2.33 -12.81
C VAL A 14 6.56 2.97 -13.23
N CYS A 15 6.61 4.28 -13.49
CA CYS A 15 7.86 5.02 -13.70
C CYS A 15 8.75 4.97 -12.46
N PHE A 16 8.19 5.03 -11.26
CA PHE A 16 8.92 4.92 -10.02
C PHE A 16 9.45 3.49 -9.76
N LEU A 17 8.66 2.46 -10.08
CA LEU A 17 9.09 1.05 -10.09
C LEU A 17 10.14 0.77 -11.16
N PHE A 18 10.05 1.44 -12.31
CA PHE A 18 11.06 1.44 -13.36
C PHE A 18 12.34 2.16 -12.93
N PHE A 19 12.25 3.27 -12.20
CA PHE A 19 13.39 3.95 -11.56
C PHE A 19 14.00 3.13 -10.41
N LEU A 20 13.20 2.37 -9.67
CA LEU A 20 13.66 1.41 -8.67
C LEU A 20 14.34 0.20 -9.32
N ALA A 21 13.83 -0.27 -10.46
CA ALA A 21 14.49 -1.28 -11.29
C ALA A 21 15.81 -0.73 -11.87
N LEU A 22 15.88 0.54 -12.25
CA LEU A 22 17.13 1.22 -12.59
C LEU A 22 18.09 1.32 -11.39
N ARG A 23 17.60 1.49 -10.15
CA ARG A 23 18.43 1.43 -8.93
C ARG A 23 19.06 0.05 -8.69
N LEU A 24 18.40 -1.03 -9.10
CA LEU A 24 18.99 -2.38 -9.08
C LEU A 24 20.12 -2.54 -10.11
N VAL A 25 20.20 -1.63 -11.09
CA VAL A 25 21.22 -1.61 -12.16
C VAL A 25 22.36 -0.63 -11.86
N ILE A 26 22.17 0.34 -10.96
CA ILE A 26 23.23 1.26 -10.52
C ILE A 26 24.17 0.54 -9.53
N PRO A 27 25.47 0.36 -9.85
CA PRO A 27 26.37 -0.40 -9.00
C PRO A 27 26.55 0.23 -7.60
N PRO A 28 26.68 -0.58 -6.53
CA PRO A 28 26.89 -0.10 -5.16
C PRO A 28 28.05 0.89 -5.00
N SER A 29 29.07 0.81 -5.86
CA SER A 29 30.21 1.74 -5.91
C SER A 29 29.85 3.19 -6.23
N MET A 30 28.71 3.44 -6.89
CA MET A 30 28.19 4.80 -7.13
C MET A 30 27.30 5.31 -5.99
N MET A 31 26.70 4.40 -5.19
CA MET A 31 25.84 4.75 -4.04
C MET A 31 26.59 4.83 -2.70
N GLY A 32 27.74 4.15 -2.56
CA GLY A 32 28.56 4.14 -1.34
C GLY A 32 29.18 5.48 -0.92
N ARG A 33 28.83 6.58 -1.61
CA ARG A 33 29.23 7.96 -1.28
C ARG A 33 28.07 8.92 -1.14
N LEU A 34 26.84 8.44 -1.08
CA LEU A 34 25.69 9.28 -0.77
C LEU A 34 25.67 9.58 0.73
N GLN A 35 26.59 10.45 1.18
CA GLN A 35 26.40 11.18 2.42
C GLN A 35 25.01 11.83 2.38
N TYR A 36 24.30 11.80 3.51
CA TYR A 36 23.02 12.50 3.58
C TYR A 36 23.18 13.91 3.00
N PRO A 37 22.23 14.39 2.18
CA PRO A 37 22.28 15.75 1.66
C PRO A 37 22.49 16.73 2.81
N ASP A 38 23.26 17.78 2.53
CA ASP A 38 23.43 18.89 3.45
C ASP A 38 22.05 19.47 3.85
N PRO A 39 21.96 20.24 4.94
CA PRO A 39 20.68 20.76 5.43
C PRO A 39 19.87 21.53 4.38
N GLU A 40 20.52 22.23 3.45
CA GLU A 40 19.86 23.01 2.41
C GLU A 40 19.28 22.10 1.32
N ALA A 41 20.03 21.09 0.88
CA ALA A 41 19.59 20.06 -0.05
C ALA A 41 18.45 19.20 0.55
N ARG A 42 18.44 18.97 1.87
CA ARG A 42 17.31 18.32 2.57
C ARG A 42 16.06 19.17 2.55
N LEU A 43 16.18 20.47 2.82
CA LEU A 43 15.05 21.40 2.76
C LEU A 43 14.52 21.51 1.34
N PHE A 44 15.40 21.52 0.34
CA PHE A 44 15.02 21.50 -1.08
C PHE A 44 14.32 20.19 -1.46
N TYR A 45 14.77 19.03 -0.97
CA TYR A 45 14.10 17.75 -1.20
C TYR A 45 12.73 17.67 -0.52
N LEU A 46 12.63 18.12 0.74
CA LEU A 46 11.36 18.23 1.45
C LEU A 46 10.42 19.20 0.75
N PHE A 47 10.96 20.31 0.23
CA PHE A 47 10.23 21.26 -0.60
C PHE A 47 9.79 20.62 -1.92
N LEU A 48 10.62 19.89 -2.65
CA LEU A 48 10.23 19.18 -3.88
C LEU A 48 9.19 18.09 -3.63
N MET A 49 9.27 17.35 -2.51
CA MET A 49 8.25 16.38 -2.13
C MET A 49 6.94 17.07 -1.68
N GLY A 50 7.04 18.18 -0.96
CA GLY A 50 5.91 19.01 -0.56
C GLY A 50 5.27 19.81 -1.71
N VAL A 51 6.05 20.23 -2.69
CA VAL A 51 5.62 20.93 -3.91
C VAL A 51 5.11 19.94 -4.93
N GLY A 52 5.73 18.76 -5.05
CA GLY A 52 5.13 17.61 -5.73
C GLY A 52 3.75 17.29 -5.14
N PHE A 53 3.60 17.37 -3.82
CA PHE A 53 2.33 17.20 -3.11
C PHE A 53 1.30 18.32 -3.37
N ILE A 54 1.72 19.58 -3.55
CA ILE A 54 0.81 20.70 -3.88
C ILE A 54 0.48 20.75 -5.38
N LEU A 55 1.46 20.46 -6.24
CA LEU A 55 1.35 20.50 -7.70
C LEU A 55 0.77 19.21 -8.29
N PHE A 56 0.76 18.08 -7.60
CA PHE A 56 0.18 16.85 -8.13
C PHE A 56 -1.36 16.93 -8.22
N PRO A 57 -2.10 17.42 -7.20
CA PRO A 57 -3.54 17.69 -7.33
C PRO A 57 -3.84 18.86 -8.29
N TRP A 58 -2.99 19.89 -8.33
CA TRP A 58 -3.17 21.08 -9.19
C TRP A 58 -2.78 20.83 -10.67
N GLY A 59 -1.77 20.00 -10.92
CA GLY A 59 -1.36 19.53 -12.24
C GLY A 59 -2.36 18.53 -12.81
N ALA A 60 -2.88 17.61 -11.98
CA ALA A 60 -3.98 16.73 -12.38
C ALA A 60 -5.29 17.50 -12.67
N SER A 61 -5.54 18.64 -12.01
CA SER A 61 -6.73 19.46 -12.25
C SER A 61 -6.59 20.44 -13.42
N LEU A 62 -5.38 20.95 -13.70
CA LEU A 62 -5.13 21.92 -14.78
C LEU A 62 -4.67 21.27 -16.10
N TRP A 63 -3.91 20.17 -16.05
CA TRP A 63 -3.37 19.48 -17.23
C TRP A 63 -4.04 18.12 -17.49
N GLY A 64 -4.68 17.54 -16.47
CA GLY A 64 -5.27 16.21 -16.55
C GLY A 64 -6.44 16.13 -17.53
N ARG A 65 -7.38 17.09 -17.55
CA ARG A 65 -8.52 17.01 -18.49
C ARG A 65 -8.06 17.02 -19.96
N PRO A 66 -7.30 18.02 -20.46
CA PRO A 66 -6.91 18.05 -21.88
C PRO A 66 -5.98 16.91 -22.31
N ALA A 67 -5.04 16.49 -21.44
CA ALA A 67 -4.11 15.41 -21.77
C ALA A 67 -4.80 14.04 -21.75
N VAL A 68 -5.69 13.80 -20.78
CA VAL A 68 -6.51 12.58 -20.71
C VAL A 68 -7.50 12.56 -21.87
N ASP A 69 -8.16 13.67 -22.20
CA ASP A 69 -9.08 13.74 -23.35
C ASP A 69 -8.35 13.49 -24.68
N ARG A 70 -7.08 13.92 -24.80
CA ARG A 70 -6.22 13.61 -25.97
C ARG A 70 -5.79 12.14 -26.01
N ILE A 71 -5.48 11.53 -24.86
CA ILE A 71 -5.10 10.10 -24.78
C ILE A 71 -6.32 9.21 -25.01
N LEU A 72 -7.48 9.57 -24.47
CA LEU A 72 -8.75 8.87 -24.65
C LEU A 72 -9.25 8.97 -26.09
N SER A 73 -9.13 10.15 -26.74
CA SER A 73 -9.45 10.30 -28.17
C SER A 73 -8.48 9.54 -29.08
N LEU A 74 -7.18 9.48 -28.76
CA LEU A 74 -6.21 8.63 -29.46
C LEU A 74 -6.47 7.13 -29.27
N ALA A 75 -7.12 6.76 -28.16
CA ALA A 75 -7.53 5.39 -27.87
C ALA A 75 -8.94 5.03 -28.39
N GLY A 76 -9.63 5.95 -29.08
CA GLY A 76 -10.99 5.73 -29.59
C GLY A 76 -12.07 5.66 -28.51
N LEU A 77 -11.77 6.10 -27.28
CA LEU A 77 -12.68 6.11 -26.15
C LEU A 77 -13.23 7.53 -25.95
N THR A 78 -14.49 7.75 -26.30
CA THR A 78 -15.18 9.01 -25.97
C THR A 78 -15.45 9.06 -24.46
N PRO A 79 -15.23 10.21 -23.78
CA PRO A 79 -15.68 10.39 -22.40
C PRO A 79 -17.19 10.13 -22.33
N GLY A 80 -17.60 9.15 -21.52
CA GLY A 80 -19.02 8.90 -21.27
C GLY A 80 -19.69 10.17 -20.74
N GLN A 81 -20.90 10.45 -21.22
CA GLN A 81 -21.69 11.60 -20.81
C GLN A 81 -21.70 11.71 -19.27
N GLU A 82 -21.23 12.85 -18.74
CA GLU A 82 -21.33 13.15 -17.31
C GLU A 82 -22.82 13.04 -16.91
N SER A 83 -23.15 12.04 -16.08
CA SER A 83 -24.45 12.01 -15.42
C SER A 83 -24.60 13.32 -14.64
N SER A 84 -25.65 14.08 -14.95
CA SER A 84 -25.92 15.45 -14.52
C SER A 84 -26.23 15.59 -13.01
N CYS A 85 -25.39 15.06 -12.13
CA CYS A 85 -25.56 15.25 -10.69
C CYS A 85 -25.11 16.66 -10.31
N SER A 86 -26.01 17.63 -10.50
CA SER A 86 -25.81 19.07 -10.35
C SER A 86 -25.76 19.57 -8.90
N THR A 87 -25.29 18.74 -7.96
CA THR A 87 -25.14 19.17 -6.57
C THR A 87 -23.80 19.90 -6.42
N LYS A 88 -23.86 21.24 -6.28
CA LYS A 88 -22.69 22.05 -5.94
C LYS A 88 -21.98 21.41 -4.75
N PRO A 89 -20.65 21.19 -4.80
CA PRO A 89 -19.94 20.57 -3.70
C PRO A 89 -20.14 21.41 -2.44
N ASN A 90 -20.66 20.79 -1.37
CA ASN A 90 -20.88 21.46 -0.10
C ASN A 90 -19.52 21.87 0.48
N GLN A 91 -19.22 23.17 0.40
CA GLN A 91 -17.93 23.75 0.76
C GLN A 91 -17.54 23.50 2.23
N GLY A 92 -18.53 23.29 3.11
CA GLY A 92 -18.30 23.00 4.53
C GLY A 92 -17.55 21.69 4.76
N TRP A 93 -17.90 20.61 4.06
CA TRP A 93 -17.22 19.31 4.20
C TRP A 93 -15.77 19.38 3.74
N GLY A 94 -15.53 20.05 2.61
CA GLY A 94 -14.18 20.27 2.09
C GLY A 94 -13.30 21.05 3.06
N ALA A 95 -13.84 22.11 3.68
CA ALA A 95 -13.11 22.91 4.67
C ALA A 95 -12.75 22.09 5.93
N VAL A 96 -13.71 21.33 6.47
CA VAL A 96 -13.47 20.46 7.65
C VAL A 96 -12.40 19.42 7.37
N MET A 97 -12.50 18.70 6.25
CA MET A 97 -11.49 17.70 5.88
C MET A 97 -10.12 18.32 5.65
N THR A 98 -10.06 19.49 5.03
CA THR A 98 -8.81 20.24 4.83
C THR A 98 -8.18 20.63 6.18
N ALA A 99 -8.99 21.10 7.14
CA ALA A 99 -8.51 21.43 8.47
C ALA A 99 -7.95 20.19 9.21
N ILE A 100 -8.62 19.04 9.10
CA ILE A 100 -8.13 17.77 9.68
C ILE A 100 -6.80 17.35 9.02
N LEU A 101 -6.72 17.39 7.68
CA LEU A 101 -5.49 17.08 6.97
C LEU A 101 -4.36 18.03 7.32
N ALA A 102 -4.62 19.33 7.42
CA ALA A 102 -3.64 20.33 7.84
C ALA A 102 -3.13 20.05 9.26
N HIS A 103 -4.04 19.68 10.18
CA HIS A 103 -3.66 19.26 11.53
C HIS A 103 -2.67 18.09 11.49
N PHE A 104 -3.01 16.98 10.83
CA PHE A 104 -2.11 15.82 10.73
C PHE A 104 -0.81 16.11 9.97
N PHE A 105 -0.87 16.98 8.96
CA PHE A 105 0.31 17.42 8.22
C PHE A 105 1.32 18.13 9.12
N LEU A 106 0.86 18.99 10.04
CA LEU A 106 1.73 19.63 11.03
C LEU A 106 2.37 18.60 11.97
N PHE A 107 1.64 17.53 12.33
CA PHE A 107 2.18 16.43 13.15
C PHE A 107 3.26 15.59 12.46
N LEU A 108 3.44 15.69 11.14
CA LEU A 108 4.53 14.99 10.44
C LEU A 108 5.91 15.47 10.90
N PHE A 109 6.02 16.74 11.31
CA PHE A 109 7.27 17.36 11.76
C PHE A 109 7.58 17.08 13.24
N VAL A 110 6.62 16.57 13.99
CA VAL A 110 6.84 16.14 15.38
C VAL A 110 7.64 14.83 15.37
N PRO A 111 8.66 14.66 16.24
CA PRO A 111 9.46 13.43 16.32
C PRO A 111 8.71 12.28 17.00
N ARG A 112 7.47 12.01 16.56
CA ARG A 112 6.70 10.83 16.96
C ARG A 112 7.15 9.63 16.12
N PHE A 113 7.57 8.56 16.77
CA PHE A 113 7.91 7.29 16.14
C PHE A 113 7.24 6.16 16.93
N ALA A 114 6.73 5.16 16.22
CA ALA A 114 6.26 3.93 16.84
C ALA A 114 7.41 2.92 16.95
N HIS A 115 7.19 1.86 17.74
CA HIS A 115 8.20 0.83 17.98
C HIS A 115 8.70 0.18 16.68
N ASP A 116 7.81 -0.39 15.86
CA ASP A 116 8.11 -0.91 14.52
C ASP A 116 8.81 0.08 13.59
N THR A 117 8.45 1.36 13.69
CA THR A 117 9.05 2.43 12.88
C THR A 117 10.57 2.46 13.08
N LEU A 118 10.99 2.35 14.34
CA LEU A 118 12.39 2.33 14.74
C LEU A 118 13.00 0.92 14.74
N ALA A 119 12.19 -0.13 14.74
CA ALA A 119 12.68 -1.50 14.68
C ALA A 119 13.06 -1.92 13.25
N TYR A 120 12.24 -1.56 12.26
CA TYR A 120 12.48 -1.99 10.88
C TYR A 120 12.04 -1.01 9.78
N HIS A 121 10.93 -0.26 9.89
CA HIS A 121 10.47 0.58 8.76
C HIS A 121 11.44 1.69 8.35
N LEU A 122 12.22 2.25 9.29
CA LEU A 122 13.30 3.20 8.98
C LEU A 122 14.69 2.55 8.97
N VAL A 123 14.88 1.46 9.71
CA VAL A 123 16.19 0.79 9.84
C VAL A 123 16.55 0.03 8.56
N ILE A 124 15.60 -0.67 7.96
CA ILE A 124 15.84 -1.43 6.73
C ILE A 124 16.23 -0.50 5.58
N PRO A 125 15.47 0.57 5.26
CA PRO A 125 15.89 1.50 4.21
C PRO A 125 17.23 2.16 4.53
N LYS A 126 17.51 2.49 5.79
CA LYS A 126 18.82 3.04 6.21
C LYS A 126 19.97 2.05 5.98
N THR A 127 19.75 0.77 6.26
CA THR A 127 20.73 -0.30 6.05
C THR A 127 21.03 -0.44 4.56
N ILE A 128 20.00 -0.45 3.72
CA ILE A 128 20.15 -0.52 2.25
C ILE A 128 20.95 0.68 1.72
N LEU A 129 20.68 1.88 2.23
CA LEU A 129 21.42 3.08 1.84
C LEU A 129 22.89 3.03 2.26
N ASN A 130 23.20 2.47 3.43
CA ASN A 130 24.55 2.41 3.96
C ASN A 130 25.42 1.32 3.30
N PHE A 131 24.84 0.14 3.04
CA PHE A 131 25.58 -1.04 2.57
C PHE A 131 25.35 -1.34 1.08
N GLY A 132 24.42 -0.64 0.43
CA GLY A 132 24.08 -0.87 -0.98
C GLY A 132 23.23 -2.11 -1.23
N GLY A 133 22.70 -2.76 -0.18
CA GLY A 133 21.93 -3.99 -0.31
C GLY A 133 21.32 -4.48 1.00
N PHE A 134 20.71 -5.67 0.93
CA PHE A 134 20.26 -6.40 2.12
C PHE A 134 21.37 -7.28 2.65
N GLU A 135 21.60 -7.19 3.95
CA GLU A 135 22.51 -8.07 4.67
C GLU A 135 21.72 -9.14 5.45
N PRO A 136 22.28 -10.34 5.63
CA PRO A 136 21.73 -11.32 6.57
C PRO A 136 21.59 -10.68 7.96
N ASN A 137 20.41 -10.81 8.55
CA ASN A 137 20.10 -10.23 9.86
C ASN A 137 19.29 -11.21 10.69
N SER A 138 19.69 -11.36 11.96
CA SER A 138 19.02 -12.24 12.94
C SER A 138 17.67 -11.71 13.40
N ASN A 139 17.41 -10.41 13.21
CA ASN A 139 16.10 -9.83 13.44
C ASN A 139 15.11 -10.38 12.41
N LEU A 140 14.11 -11.09 12.94
CA LEU A 140 12.96 -11.62 12.21
C LEU A 140 12.39 -10.65 11.16
N PHE A 141 12.22 -9.37 11.53
CA PHE A 141 11.57 -8.38 10.68
C PHE A 141 12.34 -8.13 9.38
N PHE A 142 13.68 -8.28 9.36
CA PHE A 142 14.50 -8.09 8.16
C PHE A 142 14.27 -9.17 7.10
N ASN A 143 13.67 -10.29 7.49
CA ASN A 143 13.35 -11.42 6.62
C ASN A 143 11.86 -11.45 6.24
N MET A 144 11.10 -10.40 6.56
CA MET A 144 9.77 -10.19 5.99
C MET A 144 9.86 -9.55 4.60
N PRO A 145 8.75 -9.51 3.83
CA PRO A 145 8.67 -8.72 2.61
C PRO A 145 8.72 -7.21 2.89
N HIS A 146 9.41 -6.43 2.06
CA HIS A 146 9.76 -5.02 2.31
C HIS A 146 9.54 -4.09 1.10
N ASN A 147 8.49 -4.32 0.32
CA ASN A 147 8.23 -3.55 -0.90
C ASN A 147 8.14 -2.05 -0.65
N TRP A 148 7.50 -1.60 0.44
CA TRP A 148 7.37 -0.18 0.74
C TRP A 148 8.64 0.42 1.35
N GLU A 149 9.37 -0.36 2.15
CA GLU A 149 10.64 0.04 2.74
C GLU A 149 11.70 0.28 1.66
N LEU A 150 11.69 -0.52 0.58
CA LEU A 150 12.50 -0.23 -0.61
C LEU A 150 12.20 1.17 -1.16
N LEU A 151 10.92 1.52 -1.26
CA LEU A 151 10.50 2.84 -1.72
C LEU A 151 10.86 3.94 -0.73
N TYR A 152 10.90 3.64 0.57
CA TYR A 152 11.28 4.58 1.62
C TYR A 152 12.77 4.96 1.57
N THR A 153 13.62 4.19 0.88
CA THR A 153 15.04 4.56 0.70
C THR A 153 15.21 5.94 0.06
N LEU A 154 14.35 6.30 -0.89
CA LEU A 154 14.39 7.58 -1.60
C LEU A 154 14.06 8.78 -0.71
N PRO A 155 12.87 8.86 -0.07
CA PRO A 155 12.57 9.93 0.86
C PRO A 155 13.51 9.94 2.06
N LEU A 156 13.91 8.77 2.58
CA LEU A 156 14.83 8.71 3.71
C LEU A 156 16.19 9.31 3.38
N TRP A 157 16.73 9.01 2.19
CA TRP A 157 17.97 9.61 1.71
C TRP A 157 17.84 11.12 1.55
N GLY A 158 16.79 11.60 0.87
CA GLY A 158 16.62 13.01 0.53
C GLY A 158 16.25 13.92 1.70
N GLY A 159 15.39 13.47 2.62
CA GLY A 159 14.83 14.33 3.68
C GLY A 159 14.63 13.64 5.03
N GLY A 160 15.28 12.49 5.23
CA GLY A 160 15.27 11.78 6.51
C GLY A 160 13.90 11.19 6.87
N PRO A 161 13.68 10.86 8.16
CA PRO A 161 12.44 10.25 8.63
C PRO A 161 11.18 11.08 8.33
N THR A 162 11.28 12.40 8.36
CA THR A 162 10.16 13.31 8.06
C THR A 162 9.71 13.18 6.60
N ALA A 163 10.65 13.05 5.65
CA ALA A 163 10.29 12.80 4.26
C ALA A 163 9.57 11.45 4.07
N VAL A 164 9.94 10.43 4.84
CA VAL A 164 9.22 9.13 4.81
C VAL A 164 7.79 9.29 5.32
N LYS A 165 7.57 10.08 6.39
CA LYS A 165 6.22 10.41 6.88
C LYS A 165 5.40 11.12 5.82
N ILE A 166 5.96 12.14 5.16
CA ILE A 166 5.29 12.87 4.07
C ILE A 166 4.96 11.92 2.91
N PHE A 167 5.92 11.07 2.52
CA PHE A 167 5.75 10.07 1.47
C PHE A 167 4.68 9.01 1.81
N SER A 168 4.51 8.66 3.08
CA SER A 168 3.41 7.78 3.53
C SER A 168 2.08 8.54 3.55
N PHE A 169 2.05 9.76 4.11
CA PHE A 169 0.87 10.61 4.26
C PHE A 169 0.19 10.94 2.91
N GLN A 170 0.96 11.19 1.86
CA GLN A 170 0.40 11.45 0.52
C GLN A 170 -0.47 10.30 0.01
N HIS A 171 -0.18 9.05 0.35
CA HIS A 171 -1.00 7.91 -0.08
C HIS A 171 -2.40 7.96 0.54
N SER A 172 -2.51 8.40 1.79
CA SER A 172 -3.82 8.66 2.42
C SER A 172 -4.57 9.81 1.76
N VAL A 173 -3.87 10.84 1.28
CA VAL A 173 -4.50 11.91 0.49
C VAL A 173 -5.00 11.39 -0.85
N LEU A 174 -4.22 10.54 -1.53
CA LEU A 174 -4.65 9.89 -2.78
C LEU A 174 -5.88 9.00 -2.54
N VAL A 175 -5.94 8.26 -1.43
CA VAL A 175 -7.13 7.50 -1.03
C VAL A 175 -8.35 8.41 -0.89
N LEU A 176 -8.21 9.54 -0.19
CA LEU A 176 -9.31 10.51 -0.02
C LEU A 176 -9.82 11.06 -1.35
N ILE A 177 -8.91 11.50 -2.22
CA ILE A 177 -9.27 12.03 -3.54
C ILE A 177 -9.96 10.93 -4.37
N THR A 178 -9.47 9.70 -4.30
CA THR A 178 -10.03 8.56 -5.04
C THR A 178 -11.43 8.22 -4.53
N LEU A 179 -11.62 8.11 -3.22
CA LEU A 179 -12.93 7.83 -2.60
C LEU A 179 -13.94 8.95 -2.88
N PHE A 180 -13.51 10.21 -2.78
CA PHE A 180 -14.35 11.36 -3.14
C PHE A 180 -14.77 11.30 -4.61
N SER A 181 -13.81 11.11 -5.51
CA SER A 181 -14.06 11.08 -6.95
C SER A 181 -14.96 9.93 -7.36
N PHE A 182 -14.74 8.75 -6.77
CA PHE A 182 -15.58 7.57 -6.97
C PHE A 182 -16.99 7.77 -6.41
N GLY A 183 -17.12 8.17 -5.14
CA GLY A 183 -18.43 8.40 -4.54
C GLY A 183 -19.23 9.49 -5.27
N ARG A 184 -18.54 10.54 -5.72
CA ARG A 184 -19.13 11.61 -6.53
C ARG A 184 -19.60 11.11 -7.88
N SER A 185 -18.81 10.31 -8.59
CA SER A 185 -19.19 9.82 -9.92
C SER A 185 -20.37 8.85 -9.85
N GLN A 186 -20.47 8.05 -8.79
CA GLN A 186 -21.53 7.05 -8.65
C GLN A 186 -22.81 7.60 -8.03
N TRP A 187 -22.70 8.49 -7.03
CA TRP A 187 -23.83 8.85 -6.14
C TRP A 187 -23.90 10.35 -5.79
N GLY A 188 -23.13 11.19 -6.48
CA GLY A 188 -23.13 12.64 -6.26
C GLY A 188 -22.20 13.13 -5.15
N SER A 189 -22.00 14.45 -5.10
CA SER A 189 -20.94 15.10 -4.30
C SER A 189 -21.03 14.79 -2.80
N THR A 190 -22.23 14.71 -2.23
CA THR A 190 -22.44 14.39 -0.82
C THR A 190 -21.89 13.02 -0.44
N MET A 191 -22.14 12.00 -1.28
CA MET A 191 -21.62 10.65 -1.02
C MET A 191 -20.10 10.60 -1.19
N GLY A 192 -19.55 11.33 -2.17
CA GLY A 192 -18.10 11.49 -2.30
C GLY A 192 -17.46 12.04 -1.01
N PHE A 193 -18.02 13.11 -0.45
CA PHE A 193 -17.54 13.64 0.83
C PHE A 193 -17.72 12.66 1.98
N LEU A 194 -18.87 11.97 2.06
CA LEU A 194 -19.13 11.00 3.12
C LEU A 194 -18.10 9.86 3.13
N LEU A 195 -17.80 9.26 1.97
CA LEU A 195 -16.82 8.17 1.88
C LEU A 195 -15.42 8.64 2.30
N ALA A 196 -15.00 9.80 1.81
CA ALA A 196 -13.69 10.35 2.16
C ALA A 196 -13.62 10.77 3.64
N PHE A 197 -14.71 11.32 4.19
CA PHE A 197 -14.80 11.68 5.60
C PHE A 197 -14.76 10.45 6.52
N LEU A 198 -15.47 9.37 6.17
CA LEU A 198 -15.45 8.12 6.92
C LEU A 198 -14.04 7.51 6.97
N TYR A 199 -13.29 7.56 5.86
CA TYR A 199 -11.88 7.15 5.86
C TYR A 199 -11.03 8.06 6.78
N LEU A 200 -11.14 9.38 6.63
CA LEU A 200 -10.32 10.35 7.38
C LEU A 200 -10.58 10.32 8.90
N THR A 201 -11.80 10.00 9.30
CA THR A 201 -12.22 9.95 10.71
C THR A 201 -12.07 8.58 11.34
N GLY A 202 -11.64 7.57 10.58
CA GLY A 202 -11.30 6.25 11.11
C GLY A 202 -10.18 6.35 12.16
N PRO A 203 -10.37 5.90 13.41
CA PRO A 203 -9.37 6.03 14.47
C PRO A 203 -8.02 5.40 14.09
N THR A 204 -8.06 4.21 13.50
CA THR A 204 -6.85 3.53 13.01
C THR A 204 -6.15 4.32 11.90
N ILE A 205 -6.89 4.97 11.01
CA ILE A 205 -6.30 5.81 9.97
C ILE A 205 -5.57 6.99 10.62
N GLN A 206 -6.24 7.70 11.54
CA GLN A 206 -5.66 8.85 12.23
C GLN A 206 -4.39 8.51 13.02
N ASP A 207 -4.35 7.35 13.69
CA ASP A 207 -3.16 6.89 14.40
C ASP A 207 -1.94 6.69 13.48
N HIS A 208 -2.18 6.36 12.20
CA HIS A 208 -1.14 6.04 11.23
C HIS A 208 -0.80 7.20 10.28
N LEU A 209 -1.66 8.22 10.14
CA LEU A 209 -1.44 9.35 9.23
C LEU A 209 -0.07 10.02 9.44
N GLN A 210 0.39 10.12 10.69
CA GLN A 210 1.59 10.85 11.06
C GLN A 210 2.85 9.99 11.26
N LEU A 211 2.78 8.68 11.01
CA LEU A 211 3.86 7.74 11.28
C LEU A 211 4.59 7.33 10.01
N ALA A 212 5.90 7.07 10.14
CA ALA A 212 6.71 6.51 9.07
C ALA A 212 6.53 4.98 9.01
N LYS A 213 5.28 4.55 8.80
CA LYS A 213 4.90 3.16 8.59
C LYS A 213 4.20 2.97 7.25
N VAL A 214 3.87 1.75 6.89
CA VAL A 214 3.34 1.36 5.58
C VAL A 214 1.81 1.40 5.48
N GLU A 215 1.08 1.62 6.58
CA GLU A 215 -0.37 1.46 6.61
C GLU A 215 -1.12 2.44 5.71
N ASN A 216 -0.68 3.71 5.59
CA ASN A 216 -1.27 4.65 4.62
C ASN A 216 -1.10 4.14 3.18
N SER A 217 0.08 3.61 2.88
CA SER A 217 0.44 3.07 1.58
C SER A 217 -0.31 1.75 1.29
N LEU A 218 -0.59 0.95 2.32
CA LEU A 218 -1.42 -0.25 2.23
C LEU A 218 -2.89 0.10 1.93
N SER A 219 -3.46 1.10 2.60
CA SER A 219 -4.83 1.59 2.29
C SER A 219 -4.95 1.99 0.82
N PHE A 220 -3.95 2.70 0.30
CA PHE A 220 -3.86 3.06 -1.11
C PHE A 220 -3.80 1.82 -2.01
N MET A 221 -2.94 0.84 -1.72
CA MET A 221 -2.83 -0.39 -2.49
C MET A 221 -4.11 -1.21 -2.49
N VAL A 222 -4.78 -1.37 -1.35
CA VAL A 222 -6.03 -2.14 -1.25
C VAL A 222 -7.15 -1.48 -2.06
N LEU A 223 -7.30 -0.15 -1.97
CA LEU A 223 -8.28 0.59 -2.75
C LEU A 223 -8.03 0.43 -4.25
N TYR A 224 -6.79 0.61 -4.69
CA TYR A 224 -6.44 0.54 -6.11
C TYR A 224 -6.52 -0.88 -6.67
N THR A 225 -6.17 -1.89 -5.86
CA THR A 225 -6.38 -3.31 -6.20
C THR A 225 -7.87 -3.58 -6.43
N THR A 226 -8.73 -3.09 -5.53
CA THR A 226 -10.19 -3.24 -5.65
C THR A 226 -10.72 -2.56 -6.91
N LEU A 227 -10.30 -1.33 -7.20
CA LEU A 227 -10.74 -0.60 -8.39
C LEU A 227 -10.26 -1.25 -9.69
N ALA A 228 -9.01 -1.75 -9.72
CA ALA A 228 -8.48 -2.50 -10.85
C ALA A 228 -9.27 -3.80 -11.09
N PHE A 229 -9.61 -4.53 -10.02
CA PHE A 229 -10.47 -5.71 -10.11
C PHE A 229 -11.85 -5.39 -10.70
N LEU A 230 -12.50 -4.33 -10.20
CA LEU A 230 -13.81 -3.91 -10.71
C LEU A 230 -13.73 -3.53 -12.20
N LYS A 231 -12.70 -2.79 -12.60
CA LYS A 231 -12.50 -2.41 -14.00
C LYS A 231 -12.24 -3.59 -14.93
N TRP A 232 -11.41 -4.51 -14.46
CA TRP A 232 -11.17 -5.75 -15.18
C TRP A 232 -12.46 -6.56 -15.32
N ARG A 233 -13.29 -6.65 -14.27
CA ARG A 233 -14.57 -7.37 -14.32
C ARG A 233 -15.61 -6.76 -15.27
N GLU A 234 -15.62 -5.43 -15.41
CA GLU A 234 -16.55 -4.75 -16.31
C GLU A 234 -16.26 -5.03 -17.79
N ASN A 235 -14.98 -5.00 -18.17
CA ASN A 235 -14.58 -4.95 -19.59
C ASN A 235 -13.75 -6.17 -20.04
N GLU A 236 -13.40 -7.07 -19.12
CA GLU A 236 -12.43 -8.16 -19.31
C GLU A 236 -11.08 -7.73 -19.93
N ASP A 237 -10.75 -6.45 -19.83
CA ASP A 237 -9.51 -5.91 -20.39
C ASP A 237 -8.29 -6.44 -19.60
N THR A 238 -7.41 -7.11 -20.34
CA THR A 238 -6.21 -7.75 -19.81
C THR A 238 -5.27 -6.75 -19.13
N ARG A 239 -5.26 -5.48 -19.54
CA ARG A 239 -4.41 -4.44 -18.91
C ARG A 239 -4.80 -4.24 -17.44
N TRP A 240 -6.10 -4.17 -17.15
CA TRP A 240 -6.61 -4.05 -15.80
C TRP A 240 -6.39 -5.33 -14.99
N MET A 241 -6.45 -6.50 -15.62
CA MET A 241 -6.08 -7.77 -14.97
C MET A 241 -4.60 -7.80 -14.56
N ILE A 242 -3.70 -7.38 -15.46
CA ILE A 242 -2.27 -7.32 -15.19
C ILE A 242 -2.00 -6.38 -14.03
N LEU A 243 -2.58 -5.18 -14.06
CA LEU A 243 -2.46 -4.21 -12.98
C LEU A 243 -2.98 -4.77 -11.66
N PHE A 244 -4.19 -5.35 -11.66
CA PHE A 244 -4.79 -5.97 -10.49
C PHE A 244 -3.88 -7.05 -9.91
N GLY A 245 -3.30 -7.90 -10.76
CA GLY A 245 -2.35 -8.94 -10.33
C GLY A 245 -1.07 -8.38 -9.73
N LEU A 246 -0.47 -7.36 -10.36
CA LEU A 246 0.72 -6.69 -9.83
C LEU A 246 0.45 -6.03 -8.48
N LEU A 247 -0.70 -5.37 -8.30
CA LEU A 247 -1.07 -4.76 -7.02
C LEU A 247 -1.37 -5.82 -5.95
N GLY A 248 -2.06 -6.90 -6.33
CA GLY A 248 -2.32 -8.04 -5.45
C GLY A 248 -1.05 -8.73 -4.96
N GLY A 249 -0.08 -8.94 -5.86
CA GLY A 249 1.25 -9.42 -5.51
C GLY A 249 2.03 -8.42 -4.67
N TRP A 250 1.89 -7.12 -4.96
CA TRP A 250 2.55 -6.07 -4.19
C TRP A 250 2.09 -6.09 -2.73
N LEU A 251 0.79 -6.28 -2.47
CA LEU A 251 0.25 -6.45 -1.10
C LEU A 251 0.97 -7.56 -0.35
N MET A 252 1.21 -8.72 -0.99
CA MET A 252 1.99 -9.81 -0.38
C MET A 252 3.43 -9.41 -0.09
N GLY A 253 4.03 -8.64 -1.00
CA GLY A 253 5.36 -8.09 -0.84
C GLY A 253 5.49 -6.96 0.19
N CYS A 254 4.39 -6.51 0.81
CA CYS A 254 4.41 -5.49 1.87
C CYS A 254 4.53 -6.08 3.27
N LYS A 255 3.66 -7.04 3.62
CA LYS A 255 3.61 -7.69 4.94
C LYS A 255 2.94 -9.05 4.78
N TYR A 256 3.37 -10.06 5.56
CA TYR A 256 2.73 -11.38 5.55
C TYR A 256 1.24 -11.34 5.93
N THR A 257 0.82 -10.38 6.76
CA THR A 257 -0.59 -10.19 7.14
C THR A 257 -1.51 -9.87 5.96
N MET A 258 -0.97 -9.35 4.86
CA MET A 258 -1.76 -9.04 3.65
C MET A 258 -1.94 -10.25 2.73
N TRP A 259 -1.29 -11.38 3.00
CA TRP A 259 -1.38 -12.58 2.15
C TRP A 259 -2.79 -13.17 2.14
N GLY A 260 -3.51 -13.11 3.27
CA GLY A 260 -4.89 -13.57 3.34
C GLY A 260 -5.81 -12.75 2.41
N LEU A 261 -5.77 -11.42 2.52
CA LEU A 261 -6.58 -10.53 1.68
C LEU A 261 -6.18 -10.63 0.20
N SER A 262 -4.88 -10.68 -0.09
CA SER A 262 -4.38 -10.90 -1.45
C SER A 262 -4.86 -12.25 -2.01
N GLY A 263 -4.83 -13.32 -1.22
CA GLY A 263 -5.36 -14.63 -1.61
C GLY A 263 -6.85 -14.59 -1.95
N VAL A 264 -7.66 -13.84 -1.18
CA VAL A 264 -9.09 -13.64 -1.49
C VAL A 264 -9.26 -12.94 -2.83
N PHE A 265 -8.50 -11.88 -3.11
CA PHE A 265 -8.54 -11.22 -4.41
C PHE A 265 -8.14 -12.16 -5.56
N PHE A 266 -7.06 -12.92 -5.38
CA PHE A 266 -6.60 -13.89 -6.38
C PHE A 266 -7.67 -14.94 -6.68
N LEU A 267 -8.26 -15.54 -5.65
CA LEU A 267 -9.28 -16.57 -5.80
C LEU A 267 -10.57 -16.01 -6.40
N ALA A 268 -10.97 -14.78 -6.06
CA ALA A 268 -12.12 -14.12 -6.66
C ALA A 268 -11.91 -13.93 -8.17
N ALA A 269 -10.72 -13.51 -8.59
CA ALA A 269 -10.39 -13.36 -10.00
C ALA A 269 -10.28 -14.69 -10.74
N LEU A 270 -9.66 -15.70 -10.13
CA LEU A 270 -9.63 -17.04 -10.68
C LEU A 270 -11.06 -17.58 -10.88
N GLY A 271 -11.94 -17.38 -9.90
CA GLY A 271 -13.36 -17.74 -10.00
C GLY A 271 -14.08 -17.03 -11.15
N VAL A 272 -13.81 -15.74 -11.39
CA VAL A 272 -14.35 -15.00 -12.55
C VAL A 272 -13.84 -15.60 -13.87
N ILE A 273 -12.53 -15.88 -13.99
CA ILE A 273 -11.94 -16.48 -15.20
C ILE A 273 -12.58 -17.84 -15.49
N LEU A 274 -12.65 -18.70 -14.47
CA LEU A 274 -13.22 -20.05 -14.61
C LEU A 274 -14.71 -20.01 -14.94
N LYS A 275 -15.47 -19.09 -14.32
CA LYS A 275 -16.91 -18.93 -14.60
C LYS A 275 -17.15 -18.47 -16.04
N ASN A 276 -16.40 -17.48 -16.52
CA ASN A 276 -16.67 -16.86 -17.82
C ASN A 276 -16.07 -17.65 -19.00
N ARG A 277 -14.99 -18.40 -18.77
CA ARG A 277 -14.21 -19.04 -19.85
C ARG A 277 -14.04 -20.56 -19.70
N GLY A 278 -14.47 -21.13 -18.57
CA GLY A 278 -14.22 -22.54 -18.25
C GLY A 278 -12.74 -22.85 -17.98
N LEU A 279 -12.44 -24.09 -17.63
CA LEU A 279 -11.07 -24.53 -17.30
C LEU A 279 -10.11 -24.36 -18.49
N ASN A 280 -10.48 -24.88 -19.66
CA ASN A 280 -9.60 -24.87 -20.83
C ASN A 280 -9.51 -23.47 -21.46
N GLY A 281 -10.62 -22.73 -21.56
CA GLY A 281 -10.64 -21.39 -22.13
C GLY A 281 -10.03 -20.31 -21.22
N GLY A 282 -9.99 -20.55 -19.90
CA GLY A 282 -9.42 -19.65 -18.91
C GLY A 282 -7.94 -19.88 -18.59
N ALA A 283 -7.36 -21.03 -18.98
CA ALA A 283 -6.03 -21.45 -18.55
C ALA A 283 -4.93 -20.41 -18.83
N ARG A 284 -4.87 -19.86 -20.04
CA ARG A 284 -3.87 -18.83 -20.40
C ARG A 284 -3.99 -17.58 -19.53
N MET A 285 -5.22 -17.16 -19.24
CA MET A 285 -5.50 -15.96 -18.45
C MET A 285 -5.20 -16.20 -16.96
N ALA A 286 -5.52 -17.39 -16.44
CA ALA A 286 -5.19 -17.81 -15.08
C ALA A 286 -3.67 -17.92 -14.88
N LEU A 287 -2.94 -18.48 -15.86
CA LEU A 287 -1.47 -18.53 -15.85
C LEU A 287 -0.86 -17.13 -15.87
N LEU A 288 -1.37 -16.23 -16.73
CA LEU A 288 -0.92 -14.84 -16.76
C LEU A 288 -1.19 -14.16 -15.42
N LEU A 289 -2.39 -14.31 -14.86
CA LEU A 289 -2.75 -13.77 -13.54
C LEU A 289 -1.78 -14.27 -12.46
N GLY A 290 -1.54 -15.58 -12.38
CA GLY A 290 -0.60 -16.18 -11.43
C GLY A 290 0.83 -15.66 -11.59
N ALA A 291 1.30 -15.51 -12.84
CA ALA A 291 2.61 -14.95 -13.12
C ALA A 291 2.73 -13.50 -12.61
N VAL A 292 1.80 -12.62 -13.00
CA VAL A 292 1.84 -11.20 -12.58
C VAL A 292 1.60 -11.02 -11.08
N TRP A 293 0.89 -11.95 -10.43
CA TRP A 293 0.68 -11.96 -8.99
C TRP A 293 1.95 -12.30 -8.21
N THR A 294 2.77 -13.18 -8.75
CA THR A 294 3.93 -13.72 -8.04
C THR A 294 5.14 -12.79 -8.18
N VAL A 295 5.29 -12.11 -9.32
CA VAL A 295 6.44 -11.23 -9.61
C VAL A 295 6.79 -10.24 -8.48
N PRO A 296 5.84 -9.49 -7.88
CA PRO A 296 6.17 -8.48 -6.87
C PRO A 296 6.60 -9.04 -5.50
N VAL A 297 6.27 -10.31 -5.20
CA VAL A 297 6.67 -10.96 -3.95
C VAL A 297 7.90 -11.84 -4.13
N LEU A 298 8.18 -12.28 -5.36
CA LEU A 298 9.24 -13.22 -5.69
C LEU A 298 10.64 -12.82 -5.16
N PRO A 299 11.09 -11.55 -5.22
CA PRO A 299 12.41 -11.17 -4.70
C PRO A 299 12.58 -11.50 -3.21
N TRP A 300 11.51 -11.36 -2.41
CA TRP A 300 11.53 -11.66 -0.99
C TRP A 300 11.62 -13.16 -0.73
N LEU A 301 10.88 -13.95 -1.50
CA LEU A 301 10.91 -15.40 -1.39
C LEU A 301 12.29 -15.96 -1.72
N VAL A 302 12.90 -15.44 -2.79
CA VAL A 302 14.26 -15.82 -3.20
C VAL A 302 15.29 -15.37 -2.17
N LYS A 303 15.22 -14.12 -1.69
CA LYS A 303 16.12 -13.60 -0.64
C LYS A 303 16.04 -14.45 0.62
N ASN A 304 14.83 -14.76 1.08
CA ASN A 304 14.63 -15.52 2.30
C ASN A 304 15.12 -16.96 2.14
N PHE A 305 14.85 -17.59 1.00
CA PHE A 305 15.40 -18.91 0.70
C PHE A 305 16.94 -18.90 0.72
N TRP A 306 17.56 -17.89 0.11
CA TRP A 306 19.03 -17.76 0.09
C TRP A 306 19.63 -17.52 1.48
N PHE A 307 19.04 -16.63 2.28
CA PHE A 307 19.59 -16.28 3.61
C PHE A 307 19.26 -17.27 4.71
N THR A 308 18.13 -17.96 4.60
CA THR A 308 17.60 -18.75 5.72
C THR A 308 17.27 -20.19 5.36
N GLY A 309 17.26 -20.56 4.08
CA GLY A 309 16.74 -21.84 3.60
C GLY A 309 15.21 -21.91 3.54
N ASN A 310 14.49 -20.91 4.08
CA ASN A 310 13.03 -20.88 4.09
C ASN A 310 12.50 -19.69 3.26
N PRO A 311 11.73 -19.91 2.17
CA PRO A 311 11.24 -18.84 1.31
C PRO A 311 10.23 -17.91 2.00
N VAL A 312 9.55 -18.37 3.05
CA VAL A 312 8.55 -17.60 3.79
C VAL A 312 8.95 -17.41 5.26
N TYR A 313 10.26 -17.35 5.51
CA TYR A 313 10.84 -17.31 6.85
C TYR A 313 10.12 -16.31 7.76
N PRO A 314 9.82 -16.69 9.02
CA PRO A 314 10.03 -17.99 9.66
C PRO A 314 8.78 -18.88 9.53
N ASN A 315 7.78 -18.45 8.76
CA ASN A 315 6.52 -19.19 8.63
C ASN A 315 6.77 -20.55 7.97
N LEU A 316 5.83 -21.48 8.17
CA LEU A 316 5.94 -22.84 7.64
C LEU A 316 7.27 -23.52 8.02
N PHE A 317 7.78 -23.22 9.22
CA PHE A 317 9.04 -23.77 9.73
C PHE A 317 9.09 -25.30 9.70
N SER A 318 7.98 -25.98 9.98
CA SER A 318 7.91 -27.45 9.91
C SER A 318 8.13 -28.03 8.50
N LEU A 319 7.92 -27.22 7.46
CA LEU A 319 8.09 -27.64 6.05
C LEU A 319 9.47 -27.26 5.51
N PHE A 320 9.95 -26.05 5.82
CA PHE A 320 11.17 -25.50 5.21
C PHE A 320 12.35 -25.37 6.18
N GLY A 321 12.14 -25.52 7.48
CA GLY A 321 13.13 -25.16 8.49
C GLY A 321 13.40 -23.66 8.51
N GLY A 322 14.64 -23.28 8.84
CA GLY A 322 15.10 -21.91 8.86
C GLY A 322 16.40 -21.76 9.65
N ALA A 323 17.43 -21.18 9.04
CA ALA A 323 18.68 -20.88 9.72
C ALA A 323 18.42 -19.95 10.93
N ASN A 324 19.09 -20.21 12.05
CA ASN A 324 18.97 -19.45 13.29
C ASN A 324 17.53 -19.39 13.88
N TRP A 325 16.66 -20.34 13.51
CA TRP A 325 15.32 -20.48 14.07
C TRP A 325 15.16 -21.85 14.74
N SER A 326 14.66 -21.86 15.98
CA SER A 326 14.44 -23.10 16.75
C SER A 326 12.96 -23.41 16.89
N GLU A 327 12.63 -24.68 17.12
CA GLU A 327 11.23 -25.08 17.37
C GLU A 327 10.64 -24.36 18.60
N THR A 328 11.46 -24.08 19.61
CA THR A 328 11.07 -23.31 20.79
C THR A 328 10.69 -21.88 20.43
N LEU A 329 11.50 -21.20 19.61
CA LEU A 329 11.22 -19.84 19.13
C LEU A 329 9.96 -19.80 18.26
N ASP A 330 9.80 -20.79 17.38
CA ASP A 330 8.60 -20.93 16.55
C ASP A 330 7.33 -21.10 17.39
N ARG A 331 7.40 -21.95 18.44
CA ARG A 331 6.29 -22.17 19.36
C ARG A 331 5.97 -20.91 20.17
N GLN A 332 7.00 -20.20 20.65
CA GLN A 332 6.83 -18.93 21.36
C GLN A 332 6.17 -17.87 20.47
N LEU A 333 6.65 -17.71 19.23
CA LEU A 333 6.09 -16.76 18.27
C LEU A 333 4.63 -17.10 17.94
N ARG A 334 4.33 -18.38 17.67
CA ARG A 334 2.95 -18.84 17.45
C ARG A 334 2.06 -18.60 18.66
N HIS A 335 2.56 -18.85 19.86
CA HIS A 335 1.82 -18.57 21.09
C HIS A 335 1.54 -17.07 21.25
N GLN A 336 2.54 -16.21 21.04
CA GLN A 336 2.36 -14.76 21.09
C GLN A 336 1.31 -14.28 20.07
N TYR A 337 1.38 -14.72 18.82
CA TYR A 337 0.35 -14.38 17.82
C TYR A 337 -1.02 -14.96 18.16
N PHE A 338 -1.09 -16.21 18.61
CA PHE A 338 -2.35 -16.89 18.92
C PHE A 338 -3.04 -16.29 20.16
N GLN A 339 -2.30 -15.96 21.21
CA GLN A 339 -2.86 -15.27 22.39
C GLN A 339 -3.41 -13.90 22.02
N PHE A 340 -2.66 -13.16 21.21
CA PHE A 340 -3.02 -11.78 20.89
C PHE A 340 -4.26 -11.67 20.01
N PHE A 341 -4.44 -12.60 19.09
CA PHE A 341 -5.55 -12.59 18.15
C PHE A 341 -6.73 -13.46 18.64
N TRP A 342 -6.48 -14.64 19.21
CA TRP A 342 -7.43 -15.77 19.19
C TRP A 342 -7.82 -16.35 20.57
N GLU A 343 -7.26 -15.88 21.70
CA GLU A 343 -7.60 -16.40 23.04
C GLU A 343 -9.10 -16.21 23.40
N GLU A 344 -9.75 -15.16 22.91
CA GLU A 344 -11.20 -14.91 23.15
C GLU A 344 -12.12 -15.61 22.13
N HIS A 345 -11.58 -16.19 21.04
CA HIS A 345 -12.37 -16.71 19.91
C HIS A 345 -12.05 -18.17 19.55
N SER A 346 -11.97 -19.05 20.55
CA SER A 346 -11.87 -20.49 20.28
C SER A 346 -13.10 -20.99 19.50
N GLY A 347 -12.86 -21.63 18.35
CA GLY A 347 -13.89 -22.19 17.46
C GLY A 347 -14.16 -21.34 16.21
N LEU A 348 -14.27 -22.01 15.05
CA LEU A 348 -14.46 -21.39 13.71
C LEU A 348 -15.60 -20.37 13.69
N LEU A 349 -16.69 -20.66 14.39
CA LEU A 349 -17.89 -19.81 14.44
C LEU A 349 -17.64 -18.49 15.19
N ASN A 350 -16.84 -18.53 16.26
CA ASN A 350 -16.45 -17.33 17.00
C ASN A 350 -15.41 -16.51 16.23
N GLN A 351 -14.54 -17.18 15.46
CA GLN A 351 -13.59 -16.50 14.57
C GLN A 351 -14.31 -15.80 13.42
N LEU A 352 -15.31 -16.44 12.81
CA LEU A 352 -16.14 -15.80 11.79
C LEU A 352 -16.93 -14.61 12.36
N LYS A 353 -17.47 -14.74 13.58
CA LYS A 353 -18.11 -13.61 14.28
C LYS A 353 -17.11 -12.49 14.53
N ALA A 354 -15.91 -12.78 15.02
CA ALA A 354 -14.86 -11.78 15.24
C ALA A 354 -14.50 -11.05 13.95
N VAL A 355 -14.35 -11.77 12.83
CA VAL A 355 -14.06 -11.16 11.52
C VAL A 355 -15.22 -10.28 11.06
N LEU A 356 -16.47 -10.76 11.17
CA LEU A 356 -17.66 -10.00 10.76
C LEU A 356 -17.93 -8.77 11.63
N LEU A 357 -17.64 -8.85 12.93
CA LEU A 357 -17.83 -7.78 13.90
C LEU A 357 -16.61 -6.87 14.05
N SER A 358 -15.44 -7.30 13.56
CA SER A 358 -14.19 -6.53 13.64
C SER A 358 -14.31 -5.08 13.15
N PRO A 359 -15.04 -4.75 12.05
CA PRO A 359 -15.20 -3.36 11.66
C PRO A 359 -15.92 -2.54 12.73
N TRP A 360 -16.83 -3.16 13.49
CA TRP A 360 -17.62 -2.52 14.53
C TRP A 360 -16.87 -2.46 15.87
N ASP A 361 -16.15 -3.51 16.21
CA ASP A 361 -15.32 -3.57 17.43
C ASP A 361 -14.16 -2.55 17.36
N LEU A 362 -13.56 -2.37 16.17
CA LEU A 362 -12.51 -1.36 15.93
C LEU A 362 -13.01 0.09 16.07
N ILE A 363 -14.30 0.33 15.80
CA ILE A 363 -14.92 1.65 15.91
C ILE A 363 -15.41 1.91 17.35
N ALA A 364 -16.02 0.91 17.99
CA ALA A 364 -16.73 1.07 19.25
C ALA A 364 -15.86 0.83 20.50
N ALA A 365 -14.87 -0.07 20.45
CA ALA A 365 -14.15 -0.49 21.65
C ALA A 365 -12.87 0.34 21.91
N LYS A 366 -12.99 1.41 22.71
CA LYS A 366 -11.83 2.18 23.22
C LYS A 366 -10.83 1.30 24.01
N HIS A 367 -11.30 0.22 24.64
CA HIS A 367 -10.51 -0.66 25.52
C HIS A 367 -9.61 -1.65 24.75
N LEU A 368 -9.88 -1.88 23.46
CA LEU A 368 -9.05 -2.73 22.60
C LEU A 368 -7.85 -1.96 22.02
N ARG A 369 -7.77 -0.62 22.15
CA ARG A 369 -6.67 0.19 21.61
C ARG A 369 -5.29 -0.22 22.15
N GLY A 370 -5.21 -0.64 23.41
CA GLY A 370 -3.99 -1.19 24.01
C GLY A 370 -3.67 -2.64 23.60
N ARG A 371 -4.67 -3.36 23.08
CA ARG A 371 -4.56 -4.74 22.60
C ARG A 371 -4.26 -4.83 21.10
N PHE A 372 -4.16 -3.72 20.37
CA PHE A 372 -3.66 -3.69 18.98
C PHE A 372 -2.35 -2.88 18.88
N SER A 373 -1.93 -2.17 19.93
CA SER A 373 -0.75 -1.30 19.93
C SER A 373 0.60 -2.03 20.03
N PHE A 374 0.60 -3.32 20.35
CA PHE A 374 1.79 -4.19 20.27
C PHE A 374 1.90 -4.93 18.93
N LEU A 375 1.05 -4.59 17.95
CA LEU A 375 1.18 -5.10 16.60
C LEU A 375 2.37 -4.44 15.91
N VAL A 376 3.38 -5.29 15.72
CA VAL A 376 4.58 -5.18 14.88
C VAL A 376 5.79 -4.47 15.49
#